data_AF-A0A0R3KCN6-F1
#
_entry.id   AF-A0A0R3KCN6-F1
#
_cell.length_a   1.000
_cell.length_b   1.000
_cell.length_c   1.000
_cell.angle_alpha   90.00
_cell.angle_beta   90.00
_cell.angle_gamma   90.00
#
_symmetry.space_group_name_H-M   'P 1'
#
loop_
_entity.id
_entity.type
_entity.pdbx_description
1 polymer ?
#
loop_
_entity_poly.entity_id
_entity_poly.type
_entity_poly.pdbx_seq_one_letter_code
_entity_poly.pdbx_strand_id
1 'polypeptide(L)' 'MARLIESLSRSVELLSIEIEHEEARTGVYNLSAVTYPVLARSLRARKHNLRITIASLEAQFHATEAA' A
#
# COMPACT_ATOMS: atom_id res chain seq x y z
N MET A 1 13.06 -12.87 7.04
CA MET A 1 12.08 -12.19 6.16
C MET A 1 10.84 -11.71 6.91
N ALA A 2 10.34 -12.43 7.93
CA ALA A 2 9.19 -12.02 8.74
C ALA A 2 9.17 -10.55 9.21
N ARG A 3 10.25 -10.04 9.83
CA ARG A 3 10.34 -8.63 10.26
C ARG A 3 10.22 -7.60 9.13
N LEU A 4 10.69 -7.95 7.93
CA LEU A 4 10.57 -7.08 6.75
C LEU A 4 9.12 -7.07 6.25
N ILE A 5 8.48 -8.24 6.16
CA ILE A 5 7.07 -8.38 5.78
C ILE A 5 6.17 -7.59 6.73
N GLU A 6 6.41 -7.69 8.04
CA GLU A 6 5.67 -6.92 9.05
C GLU A 6 5.84 -5.40 8.87
N SER A 7 7.07 -4.93 8.66
CA SER A 7 7.36 -3.51 8.43
C SER A 7 6.68 -2.96 7.17
N LEU A 8 6.71 -3.74 6.07
CA LEU A 8 6.02 -3.38 4.83
C LEU A 8 4.50 -3.38 5.00
N SER A 9 3.95 -4.30 5.80
CA SER A 9 2.52 -4.35 6.10
C SER A 9 2.08 -3.11 6.88
N ARG A 10 2.84 -2.69 7.89
CA ARG A 10 2.61 -1.41 8.60
C ARG A 10 2.69 -0.21 7.66
N SER A 11 3.59 -0.24 6.68
CA SER A 11 3.68 0.82 5.66
C SER A 11 2.44 0.87 4.77
N VAL A 12 1.84 -0.27 4.43
CA VAL A 12 0.56 -0.35 3.69
C VAL A 12 -0.60 0.24 4.51
N GLU A 13 -0.62 0.04 5.82
CA GLU A 13 -1.60 0.66 6.72
C GLU A 13 -1.43 2.18 6.76
N LEU A 14 -0.21 2.67 6.95
CA LEU A 14 0.10 4.11 6.93
C LEU A 14 -0.32 4.77 5.60
N LEU A 15 -0.03 4.13 4.46
CA LEU A 15 -0.48 4.64 3.17
C LEU A 15 -2.01 4.72 3.06
N SER A 16 -2.75 3.87 3.78
CA SER A 16 -4.22 3.94 3.81
C SER A 16 -4.69 5.19 4.54
N ILE A 17 -4.09 5.48 5.69
CA ILE A 17 -4.36 6.69 6.49
C ILE A 17 -4.03 7.94 5.67
N GLU A 18 -2.89 7.97 4.98
CA GLU A 18 -2.49 9.11 4.16
C GLU A 18 -3.42 9.31 2.94
N ILE A 19 -3.93 8.24 2.33
CA ILE A 19 -4.93 8.34 1.26
C ILE A 19 -6.22 8.96 1.82
N GLU A 20 -6.73 8.46 2.94
CA GLU A 20 -7.95 8.96 3.57
C GLU A 20 -7.79 10.42 4.01
N HIS A 21 -6.63 10.78 4.56
CA HIS A 21 -6.30 12.14 4.93
C HIS A 21 -6.31 13.07 3.71
N GLU A 22 -5.71 12.65 2.59
CA GLU A 22 -5.68 13.45 1.35
C GLU A 22 -7.08 13.65 0.75
N GLU A 23 -7.86 12.57 0.69
CA GLU A 23 -9.23 12.60 0.18
C GLU A 23 -10.10 13.50 1.05
N ALA A 24 -9.95 13.43 2.39
CA ALA A 24 -10.67 14.31 3.33
C ALA A 24 -10.24 15.77 3.22
N ARG A 25 -8.93 16.04 3.09
CA ARG A 25 -8.40 17.40 2.95
C ARG A 25 -8.89 18.10 1.69
N THR A 26 -9.06 17.33 0.61
CA THR A 26 -9.50 17.86 -0.70
C THR A 26 -11.01 17.76 -0.91
N GLY A 27 -11.72 16.96 -0.10
CA GLY A 27 -13.14 16.66 -0.25
C GLY A 27 -13.46 15.79 -1.48
N VAL A 28 -12.45 15.17 -2.10
CA VAL A 28 -12.62 14.38 -3.33
C VAL A 28 -12.25 12.92 -3.08
N TYR A 29 -13.26 12.06 -3.00
CA TYR A 29 -13.11 10.62 -2.73
C TYR A 29 -13.26 9.75 -3.98
N ASN A 30 -13.95 10.26 -5.01
CA ASN A 30 -14.19 9.49 -6.23
C ASN A 30 -12.90 9.40 -7.06
N LEU A 31 -12.30 8.20 -7.10
CA LEU A 31 -11.07 7.93 -7.86
C LEU A 31 -11.19 8.28 -9.35
N SER A 32 -12.38 8.17 -9.94
CA SER A 32 -12.65 8.48 -11.35
C SER A 32 -12.84 9.98 -11.61
N ALA A 33 -12.92 10.81 -10.56
CA ALA A 33 -13.02 12.25 -10.73
C ALA A 33 -11.74 12.79 -11.38
N VAL A 34 -11.90 13.69 -12.35
CA VAL A 34 -10.77 14.40 -12.98
C VAL A 34 -10.00 15.24 -11.95
N THR A 35 -10.70 15.69 -10.90
CA THR A 35 -10.14 16.45 -9.78
C THR A 35 -9.60 15.57 -8.65
N TYR A 36 -9.56 14.25 -8.82
CA TYR A 36 -9.05 13.36 -7.78
C TYR A 36 -7.58 13.68 -7.47
N PRO A 37 -7.18 13.75 -6.19
CA PRO A 37 -5.85 14.27 -5.83
C PRO A 37 -4.72 13.40 -6.39
N VAL A 38 -3.74 14.05 -7.02
CA VAL A 38 -2.56 13.36 -7.59
C VAL A 38 -1.77 12.64 -6.48
N LEU A 39 -1.71 13.22 -5.27
CA LEU A 39 -1.06 12.60 -4.13
C LEU A 39 -1.78 11.30 -3.72
N ALA A 40 -3.10 11.33 -3.51
CA ALA A 40 -3.87 10.13 -3.18
C ALA A 40 -3.74 9.04 -4.26
N ARG A 41 -3.66 9.43 -5.54
CA ARG A 41 -3.45 8.49 -6.66
C ARG A 41 -2.08 7.82 -6.57
N SER A 42 -1.04 8.60 -6.29
CA SER A 42 0.34 8.14 -6.14
C SER A 42 0.49 7.19 -4.93
N LEU A 43 -0.15 7.53 -3.81
CA LEU A 43 -0.17 6.70 -2.61
C LEU A 43 -0.89 5.36 -2.86
N ARG A 44 -2.02 5.36 -3.60
CA ARG A 44 -2.70 4.12 -4.02
C ARG A 44 -1.80 3.23 -4.88
N ALA A 45 -1.10 3.81 -5.86
CA ALA A 45 -0.15 3.07 -6.70
C ALA A 45 0.99 2.49 -5.86
N ARG A 46 1.55 3.26 -4.93
CA ARG A 46 2.61 2.79 -4.02
C ARG A 46 2.12 1.66 -3.12
N LYS A 47 0.92 1.79 -2.56
CA LYS A 47 0.27 0.77 -1.73
C LYS A 47 0.08 -0.53 -2.50
N HIS A 48 -0.34 -0.45 -3.76
CA HIS A 48 -0.47 -1.62 -4.63
C HIS A 48 0.89 -2.32 -4.85
N ASN A 49 1.93 -1.56 -5.18
CA ASN A 49 3.27 -2.10 -5.38
C ASN A 49 3.81 -2.81 -4.12
N LEU A 50 3.59 -2.22 -2.94
CA LEU A 50 4.01 -2.84 -1.67
C LEU A 50 3.28 -4.16 -1.41
N ARG A 51 1.99 -4.26 -1.72
CA ARG A 51 1.24 -5.52 -1.60
C ARG A 51 1.79 -6.62 -2.50
N ILE A 52 2.18 -6.27 -3.73
CA ILE A 52 2.84 -7.22 -4.65
C ILE A 52 4.18 -7.68 -4.07
N THR A 53 4.99 -6.75 -3.55
CA THR A 53 6.27 -7.08 -2.91
C THR A 53 6.08 -7.99 -1.70
N ILE A 54 5.11 -7.70 -0.83
CA ILE A 54 4.79 -8.53 0.34
C ILE A 54 4.44 -9.95 -0.10
N ALA A 55 3.51 -10.10 -1.07
CA ALA A 55 3.11 -11.43 -1.55
C ALA A 55 4.29 -12.24 -2.13
N SER A 56 5.20 -11.57 -2.84
CA SER A 56 6.43 -12.20 -3.36
C SER A 56 7.36 -12.65 -2.22
N LEU A 57 7.53 -11.81 -1.18
CA LEU A 57 8.36 -12.13 -0.02
C LEU A 57 7.75 -13.26 0.83
N GLU A 58 6.44 -13.30 1.00
CA GLU A 58 5.73 -14.38 1.69
C GLU A 58 5.91 -15.71 0.97
N ALA A 59 5.74 -15.73 -0.36
CA ALA A 59 5.97 -16.92 -1.17
C ALA A 59 7.42 -17.44 -1.05
N GLN A 60 8.41 -16.54 -1.09
CA GLN A 60 9.81 -16.91 -0.90
C GLN A 60 10.09 -17.41 0.51
N PHE A 61 9.52 -16.77 1.54
CA PHE A 61 9.71 -17.17 2.92
C PHE A 61 9.17 -18.58 3.18
N HIS A 62 7.96 -18.89 2.70
CA HIS A 62 7.39 -20.23 2.81
C HIS A 62 8.17 -21.29 2.03
N ALA A 63 8.69 -20.94 0.84
CA ALA A 63 9.55 -21.85 0.07
C ALA A 63 10.85 -22.19 0.83
N THR A 64 11.42 -21.24 1.56
CA THR A 64 12.62 -21.46 2.38
C THR A 64 12.36 -22.20 3.70
N GLU A 65 11.15 -22.13 4.25
CA GLU A 65 10.77 -22.89 5.45
C GLU A 65 10.46 -24.37 5.13
N ALA A 66 10.05 -24.66 3.89
CA ALA A 66 9.72 -26.01 3.42
C ALA A 66 10.91 -26.82 2.88
N ALA A 67 12.08 -26.18 2.69
CA ALA A 67 13.31 -26.76 2.15
C ALA A 67 14.30 -27.12 3.28
#